data_AF-A0A7G3ZZ15-F1
#
_entry.id   AF-A0A7G3ZZ15-F1
#
_cell.length_a   1.000
_cell.length_b   1.000
_cell.length_c   1.000
_cell.angle_alpha   90.00
_cell.angle_beta   90.00
_cell.angle_gamma   90.00
#
_symmetry.space_group_name_H-M   'P 1'
#
loop_
_entity.id
_entity.type
_entity.pdbx_description
1 polymer ?
#
loop_
_entity_poly.entity_id
_entity_poly.type
_entity_poly.pdbx_seq_one_letter_code
_entity_poly.pdbx_strand_id
1 'polypeptide(L)'
;MLGRNDSNGVTVTRQVKKLIPDASYKSSDFFDKCEEEPNFKVEQEQITIQASETPPPTVKVEDLNIPETLLNDLSADEIVTISNQLISFAYDPLKVAHHLKDLDDELGKSMQERQILPSQEHILPDSLIAGRGNYIPGPPPSTYKPLKKGGILDTLLLKRENLRDVNKNGFIVKFIGFVSSMIADRVVSSGQLFNENKQVNRVLLHGSYSHRLLLEAFAQAIEKGEIDLKLKSGKKLDFVQLLSVLVSVKTKNFQSLWEMAVDSIEDSERSSNDPLDSKQFSFSCRSPFVLNSLLLCFGKELELPNLQTYLLDSHYKAAYEMVLRSKEKMAKRERLDNYSQLDIPNERIYERCMEYFSTMTESYGEVGGITPFTIDELDMLSDSRYMSSFWGPSVRMKISSSQQQTGNYTSWASFFQSKSPIEEHVSSKSKKHESPKSEKEDDDEQFKKRKINPQ
;
A
#
# COMPACT_ATOMS: atom_id res chain seq x y z
N MET A 1 11.75 16.10 -33.13
CA MET A 1 13.15 16.07 -32.66
C MET A 1 13.20 16.81 -31.33
N LEU A 2 13.37 16.08 -30.23
CA LEU A 2 13.54 16.64 -28.89
C LEU A 2 14.86 16.07 -28.36
N GLY A 3 15.88 16.92 -28.25
CA GLY A 3 17.09 16.60 -27.52
C GLY A 3 16.80 16.73 -26.03
N ARG A 4 16.91 15.60 -25.30
CA ARG A 4 17.01 15.61 -23.84
C ARG A 4 18.38 16.17 -23.48
N ASN A 5 18.41 17.36 -22.88
CA ASN A 5 19.48 17.79 -22.00
C ASN A 5 19.03 17.54 -20.56
N ASP A 6 19.99 17.17 -19.73
CA ASP A 6 19.87 16.71 -18.35
C ASP A 6 19.14 17.69 -17.39
N SER A 7 18.44 17.10 -16.40
CA SER A 7 17.99 17.70 -15.12
C SER A 7 17.06 18.94 -15.11
N ASN A 8 15.81 18.83 -15.57
CA ASN A 8 14.74 19.76 -15.16
C ASN A 8 13.59 18.98 -14.53
N GLY A 9 13.37 19.16 -13.23
CA GLY A 9 12.30 18.52 -12.47
C GLY A 9 10.90 18.72 -13.05
N VAL A 10 9.92 17.94 -12.56
CA VAL A 10 8.51 18.13 -12.90
C VAL A 10 7.84 18.93 -11.80
N THR A 11 7.35 20.12 -12.13
CA THR A 11 6.68 21.01 -11.16
C THR A 11 5.18 21.02 -11.36
N VAL A 12 4.44 20.91 -10.26
CA VAL A 12 2.99 20.85 -10.25
C VAL A 12 2.40 21.64 -9.08
N THR A 13 1.28 22.30 -9.29
CA THR A 13 0.54 22.97 -8.21
C THR A 13 -0.56 22.06 -7.68
N ARG A 14 -0.63 21.91 -6.35
CA ARG A 14 -1.63 21.09 -5.66
C ARG A 14 -2.17 21.81 -4.44
N GLN A 15 -3.44 21.53 -4.13
CA GLN A 15 -3.98 21.81 -2.81
C GLN A 15 -3.41 20.79 -1.83
N VAL A 16 -2.73 21.26 -0.78
CA VAL A 16 -2.13 20.42 0.26
C VAL A 16 -2.78 20.75 1.60
N LYS A 17 -3.30 19.72 2.26
CA LYS A 17 -3.75 19.76 3.64
C LYS A 17 -2.56 19.46 4.55
N LYS A 18 -2.08 20.49 5.24
CA LYS A 18 -1.02 20.39 6.23
C LYS A 18 -1.61 20.18 7.59
N LEU A 19 -1.12 19.16 8.26
CA LEU A 19 -1.59 18.78 9.56
C LEU A 19 -1.02 19.70 10.63
N ILE A 20 -1.86 20.13 11.57
CA ILE A 20 -1.39 20.82 12.78
C ILE A 20 -1.30 19.77 13.88
N PRO A 21 -0.09 19.34 14.29
CA PRO A 21 0.06 18.27 15.26
C PRO A 21 -0.61 18.61 16.59
N ASP A 22 -1.49 17.73 17.06
CA ASP A 22 -2.00 17.78 18.43
C ASP A 22 -1.11 16.93 19.32
N ALA A 23 -0.19 17.59 20.05
CA ALA A 23 0.73 16.91 20.97
C ALA A 23 0.03 16.19 22.14
N SER A 24 -1.27 16.43 22.34
CA SER A 24 -2.07 15.76 23.37
C SER A 24 -2.83 14.53 22.85
N TYR A 25 -2.84 14.31 21.54
CA TYR A 25 -3.56 13.22 20.90
C TYR A 25 -3.00 11.86 21.29
N LYS A 26 -3.85 10.99 21.86
CA LYS A 26 -3.52 9.60 22.14
C LYS A 26 -4.28 8.67 21.20
N SER A 27 -3.71 7.51 20.93
CA SER A 27 -4.39 6.50 20.11
C SER A 27 -5.74 6.04 20.69
N SER A 28 -5.94 6.16 22.01
CA SER A 28 -7.22 5.88 22.67
C SER A 28 -8.33 6.83 22.24
N ASP A 29 -7.97 8.04 21.82
CA ASP A 29 -8.89 9.15 21.57
C ASP A 29 -9.33 9.20 20.10
N PHE A 30 -8.84 8.25 19.27
CA PHE A 30 -9.06 8.21 17.83
C PHE A 30 -10.55 8.30 17.45
N PHE A 31 -11.41 7.53 18.13
CA PHE A 31 -12.83 7.50 17.81
C PHE A 31 -13.54 8.80 18.19
N ASP A 32 -13.21 9.39 19.34
CA ASP A 32 -13.76 10.68 19.76
C ASP A 32 -13.34 11.78 18.76
N LYS A 33 -12.09 11.75 18.31
CA LYS A 33 -11.55 12.71 17.34
C LYS A 33 -12.12 12.55 15.93
N CYS A 34 -12.73 11.42 15.60
CA CYS A 34 -13.47 11.26 14.34
C CYS A 34 -14.74 12.10 14.28
N GLU A 35 -15.31 12.49 15.42
CA GLU A 35 -16.48 13.37 15.49
C GLU A 35 -16.12 14.83 15.19
N GLU A 36 -14.89 15.24 15.52
CA GLU A 36 -14.36 16.58 15.31
C GLU A 36 -13.74 16.75 13.91
N GLU A 37 -13.91 17.93 13.30
CA GLU A 37 -13.21 18.26 12.05
C GLU A 37 -11.68 18.25 12.25
N PRO A 38 -10.91 17.60 11.36
CA PRO A 38 -9.46 17.66 11.40
C PRO A 38 -8.94 19.09 11.29
N ASN A 39 -7.92 19.40 12.08
CA ASN A 39 -7.31 20.72 12.06
C ASN A 39 -6.24 20.81 10.97
N PHE A 40 -6.69 21.08 9.73
CA PHE A 40 -5.80 21.28 8.59
C PHE A 40 -5.58 22.75 8.28
N LYS A 41 -4.34 23.10 7.99
CA LYS A 41 -4.02 24.28 7.18
C LYS A 41 -4.01 23.88 5.72
N VAL A 42 -4.92 24.43 4.93
CA VAL A 42 -5.00 24.14 3.50
C VAL A 42 -4.24 25.20 2.72
N GLU A 43 -3.25 24.79 1.93
CA GLU A 43 -2.42 25.68 1.12
C GLU A 43 -2.40 25.22 -0.34
N GLN A 44 -2.19 26.16 -1.27
CA GLN A 44 -1.77 25.83 -2.62
C GLN A 44 -0.25 25.80 -2.63
N GLU A 45 0.31 24.64 -2.96
CA GLU A 45 1.76 24.43 -2.98
C GLU A 45 2.24 24.08 -4.37
N GLN A 46 3.38 24.66 -4.73
CA GLN A 46 4.15 24.28 -5.90
C GLN A 46 5.12 23.16 -5.48
N ILE A 47 4.89 21.96 -6.00
CA ILE A 47 5.65 20.75 -5.68
C ILE A 47 6.53 20.43 -6.88
N THR A 48 7.84 20.32 -6.67
CA THR A 48 8.81 19.98 -7.72
C THR A 48 9.40 18.59 -7.47
N ILE A 49 9.12 17.66 -8.36
CA ILE A 49 9.63 16.30 -8.33
C ILE A 49 10.93 16.26 -9.13
N GLN A 50 12.03 16.04 -8.44
CA GLN A 50 13.37 15.98 -9.02
C GLN A 50 14.28 15.11 -8.18
N ALA A 51 15.41 14.70 -8.75
CA ALA A 51 16.50 14.13 -7.97
C ALA A 51 16.94 15.12 -6.89
N SER A 52 17.28 14.61 -5.70
CA SER A 52 17.76 15.47 -4.62
C SER A 52 19.07 16.16 -5.03
N GLU A 53 19.23 17.41 -4.59
CA GLU A 53 20.48 18.16 -4.77
C GLU A 53 21.61 17.59 -3.91
N THR A 54 21.28 16.89 -2.83
CA THR A 54 22.26 16.17 -2.03
C THR A 54 22.72 14.92 -2.77
N PRO A 55 24.01 14.56 -2.74
CA PRO A 55 24.47 13.34 -3.39
C PRO A 55 23.85 12.09 -2.73
N PRO A 56 23.62 11.01 -3.49
CA PRO A 56 23.16 9.74 -2.92
C PRO A 56 24.18 9.22 -1.89
N PRO A 57 23.73 8.45 -0.89
CA PRO A 57 24.65 7.75 0.00
C PRO A 57 25.53 6.80 -0.80
N THR A 58 26.73 6.54 -0.31
CA THR A 58 27.68 5.64 -0.97
C THR A 58 28.13 4.55 -0.02
N VAL A 59 28.26 3.35 -0.56
CA VAL A 59 28.83 2.18 0.11
C VAL A 59 30.31 2.13 -0.22
N LYS A 60 31.13 1.74 0.76
CA LYS A 60 32.57 1.49 0.59
C LYS A 60 32.95 0.11 1.09
N VAL A 61 34.05 -0.44 0.59
CA VAL A 61 34.51 -1.80 0.92
C VAL A 61 34.73 -1.94 2.42
N GLU A 62 35.37 -0.95 3.04
CA GLU A 62 35.67 -0.92 4.46
C GLU A 62 34.42 -0.92 5.36
N ASP A 63 33.24 -0.61 4.82
CA ASP A 63 31.99 -0.52 5.58
C ASP A 63 31.18 -1.82 5.53
N LEU A 64 31.62 -2.81 4.75
CA LEU A 64 30.87 -4.04 4.46
C LEU A 64 31.33 -5.24 5.29
N ASN A 65 30.33 -5.99 5.76
CA ASN A 65 30.42 -7.36 6.23
C ASN A 65 29.90 -8.27 5.11
N ILE A 66 30.83 -8.91 4.39
CA ILE A 66 30.52 -9.77 3.23
C ILE A 66 30.67 -11.24 3.64
N PRO A 67 29.63 -12.08 3.46
CA PRO A 67 29.75 -13.52 3.67
C PRO A 67 30.86 -14.14 2.83
N GLU A 68 31.70 -14.99 3.43
CA GLU A 68 32.82 -15.65 2.74
C GLU A 68 32.37 -16.43 1.50
N THR A 69 31.16 -17.01 1.53
CA THR A 69 30.59 -17.74 0.40
C THR A 69 30.42 -16.87 -0.85
N LEU A 70 30.14 -15.57 -0.69
CA LEU A 70 30.02 -14.64 -1.82
C LEU A 70 31.40 -14.21 -2.36
N LEU A 71 32.41 -14.15 -1.49
CA LEU A 71 33.77 -13.76 -1.86
C LEU A 71 34.48 -14.77 -2.79
N ASN A 72 33.94 -15.99 -2.89
CA ASN A 72 34.41 -16.99 -3.84
C ASN A 72 34.10 -16.62 -5.30
N ASP A 73 33.00 -15.88 -5.52
CA ASP A 73 32.49 -15.56 -6.86
C ASP A 73 32.51 -14.05 -7.18
N LEU A 74 32.58 -13.20 -6.15
CA LEU A 74 32.48 -11.74 -6.23
C LEU A 74 33.56 -11.05 -5.40
N SER A 75 34.24 -10.05 -5.95
CA SER A 75 35.10 -9.16 -5.17
C SER A 75 34.29 -8.08 -4.45
N ALA A 76 34.81 -7.60 -3.32
CA ALA A 76 34.19 -6.52 -2.56
C ALA A 76 33.98 -5.25 -3.40
N ASP A 77 34.93 -4.91 -4.28
CA ASP A 77 34.80 -3.78 -5.20
C ASP A 77 33.60 -3.92 -6.14
N GLU A 78 33.37 -5.12 -6.69
CA GLU A 78 32.24 -5.38 -7.59
C GLU A 78 30.90 -5.22 -6.87
N ILE A 79 30.81 -5.72 -5.63
CA ILE A 79 29.63 -5.55 -4.77
C ILE A 79 29.38 -4.05 -4.54
N VAL A 80 30.42 -3.29 -4.18
CA VAL A 80 30.32 -1.84 -3.96
C VAL A 80 29.88 -1.10 -5.23
N THR A 81 30.49 -1.42 -6.38
CA THR A 81 30.15 -0.81 -7.67
C THR A 81 28.70 -1.08 -8.06
N ILE A 82 28.23 -2.32 -7.95
CA ILE A 82 26.84 -2.68 -8.24
C ILE A 82 25.88 -1.97 -7.28
N SER A 83 26.20 -1.97 -5.98
CA SER A 83 25.37 -1.33 -4.94
C SER A 83 25.22 0.17 -5.19
N ASN A 84 26.32 0.87 -5.45
CA ASN A 84 26.30 2.30 -5.69
C ASN A 84 25.57 2.67 -6.99
N GLN A 85 25.61 1.82 -8.03
CA GLN A 85 24.79 2.00 -9.23
C GLN A 85 23.29 1.92 -8.91
N LEU A 86 22.87 0.92 -8.11
CA LEU A 86 21.47 0.75 -7.72
C LEU A 86 20.97 1.89 -6.82
N ILE A 87 21.77 2.27 -5.82
CA ILE A 87 21.46 3.38 -4.92
C ILE A 87 21.31 4.68 -5.72
N SER A 88 22.28 4.99 -6.59
CA SER A 88 22.24 6.19 -7.45
C SER A 88 21.03 6.17 -8.39
N PHE A 89 20.71 5.01 -8.99
CA PHE A 89 19.54 4.87 -9.84
C PHE A 89 18.23 5.15 -9.10
N ALA A 90 18.04 4.52 -7.93
CA ALA A 90 16.82 4.66 -7.13
C ALA A 90 16.69 6.03 -6.46
N TYR A 91 17.78 6.81 -6.41
CA TYR A 91 17.77 8.15 -5.86
C TYR A 91 17.07 9.19 -6.77
N ASP A 92 16.98 8.90 -8.07
CA ASP A 92 16.34 9.77 -9.07
C ASP A 92 14.92 9.28 -9.41
N PRO A 93 13.87 10.00 -9.00
CA PRO A 93 12.49 9.60 -9.26
C PRO A 93 12.12 9.63 -10.74
N LEU A 94 12.71 10.53 -11.53
CA LEU A 94 12.44 10.64 -12.97
C LEU A 94 13.06 9.45 -13.71
N LYS A 95 14.24 9.01 -13.27
CA LYS A 95 14.91 7.83 -13.83
C LYS A 95 14.14 6.55 -13.54
N VAL A 96 13.68 6.37 -12.29
CA VAL A 96 12.82 5.23 -11.91
C VAL A 96 11.53 5.26 -12.72
N ALA A 97 10.85 6.40 -12.80
CA ALA A 97 9.61 6.52 -13.56
C ALA A 97 9.79 6.21 -15.05
N HIS A 98 10.89 6.69 -15.66
CA HIS A 98 11.21 6.39 -17.05
C HIS A 98 11.30 4.89 -17.33
N HIS A 99 11.85 4.12 -16.39
CA HIS A 99 12.02 2.67 -16.51
C HIS A 99 10.75 1.87 -16.20
N LEU A 100 9.69 2.51 -15.71
CA LEU A 100 8.38 1.88 -15.49
C LEU A 100 7.40 2.07 -16.66
N LYS A 101 7.72 2.89 -17.66
CA LYS A 101 6.79 3.22 -18.77
C LYS A 101 6.31 2.00 -19.55
N ASP A 102 7.20 1.06 -19.86
CA ASP A 102 6.82 -0.14 -20.59
C ASP A 102 5.84 -1.02 -19.79
N LEU A 103 5.92 -1.01 -18.45
CA LEU A 103 4.95 -1.68 -17.59
C LEU A 103 3.63 -0.91 -17.54
N ASP A 104 3.69 0.42 -17.43
CA ASP A 104 2.52 1.29 -17.43
C ASP A 104 1.68 1.12 -18.70
N ASP A 105 2.33 1.09 -19.86
CA ASP A 105 1.67 0.89 -21.16
C ASP A 105 1.03 -0.49 -21.28
N GLU A 106 1.72 -1.56 -20.84
CA GLU A 106 1.17 -2.93 -20.86
C GLU A 106 -0.01 -3.06 -19.88
N LEU A 107 0.07 -2.39 -18.72
CA LEU A 107 -1.02 -2.30 -17.76
C LEU A 107 -2.22 -1.56 -18.35
N GLY A 108 -2.00 -0.41 -19.00
CA GLY A 108 -3.05 0.38 -19.66
C GLY A 108 -3.80 -0.42 -20.72
N LYS A 109 -3.07 -1.12 -21.60
CA LYS A 109 -3.65 -2.04 -22.60
C LYS A 109 -4.50 -3.12 -21.93
N SER A 110 -3.95 -3.78 -20.91
CA SER A 110 -4.64 -4.86 -20.19
C SER A 110 -5.91 -4.37 -19.46
N MET A 111 -5.89 -3.16 -18.91
CA MET A 111 -7.05 -2.53 -18.26
C MET A 111 -8.12 -2.17 -19.29
N GLN A 112 -7.73 -1.63 -20.45
CA GLN A 112 -8.63 -1.31 -21.55
C GLN A 112 -9.33 -2.55 -22.11
N GLU A 113 -8.59 -3.62 -22.39
CA GLU A 113 -9.13 -4.90 -22.88
C GLU A 113 -10.17 -5.50 -21.92
N ARG A 114 -9.98 -5.29 -20.61
CA ARG A 114 -10.87 -5.78 -19.55
C ARG A 114 -11.99 -4.80 -19.18
N GLN A 115 -12.16 -3.73 -19.96
CA GLN A 115 -13.14 -2.67 -19.76
C GLN A 115 -13.04 -2.00 -18.37
N ILE A 116 -11.84 -1.97 -17.81
CA ILE A 116 -11.50 -1.20 -16.63
C ILE A 116 -11.05 0.16 -17.12
N LEU A 117 -12.00 0.90 -17.67
CA LEU A 117 -11.80 2.27 -18.12
C LEU A 117 -12.36 3.19 -17.05
N PRO A 118 -11.51 3.74 -16.18
CA PRO A 118 -11.98 4.85 -15.37
C PRO A 118 -12.07 6.06 -16.30
N SER A 119 -13.19 6.77 -16.24
CA SER A 119 -13.29 8.11 -16.84
C SER A 119 -12.17 8.95 -16.25
N GLN A 120 -11.12 9.21 -17.04
CA GLN A 120 -9.84 9.79 -16.57
C GLN A 120 -10.01 11.15 -15.88
N GLU A 121 -11.15 11.81 -16.05
CA GLU A 121 -11.42 13.16 -15.54
C GLU A 121 -11.75 13.21 -14.02
N HIS A 122 -12.05 12.10 -13.35
CA HIS A 122 -12.54 12.11 -11.95
C HIS A 122 -11.87 11.11 -11.00
N ILE A 123 -10.64 10.69 -11.30
CA ILE A 123 -9.91 9.68 -10.51
C ILE A 123 -9.01 10.33 -9.45
N LEU A 124 -8.43 11.48 -9.78
CA LEU A 124 -7.42 12.12 -8.95
C LEU A 124 -8.06 12.81 -7.74
N PRO A 125 -7.41 12.77 -6.57
CA PRO A 125 -7.92 13.48 -5.39
C PRO A 125 -7.84 14.99 -5.61
N ASP A 126 -8.82 15.73 -5.06
CA ASP A 126 -8.86 17.19 -5.12
C ASP A 126 -7.72 17.84 -4.31
N SER A 127 -7.21 17.13 -3.30
CA SER A 127 -6.14 17.58 -2.42
C SER A 127 -5.19 16.45 -2.05
N LEU A 128 -3.96 16.80 -1.67
CA LEU A 128 -3.01 15.91 -1.02
C LEU A 128 -2.98 16.19 0.49
N ILE A 129 -2.56 15.21 1.27
CA ILE A 129 -2.28 15.35 2.70
C ILE A 129 -0.76 15.28 2.87
N ALA A 130 -0.17 16.24 3.59
CA ALA A 130 1.23 16.19 3.96
C ALA A 130 1.44 15.14 5.05
N GLY A 131 2.15 14.07 4.72
CA GLY A 131 2.56 13.03 5.66
C GLY A 131 3.94 13.31 6.26
N ARG A 132 4.61 12.28 6.77
CA ARG A 132 5.99 12.39 7.27
C ARG A 132 7.00 12.02 6.17
N GLY A 133 7.54 13.06 5.53
CA GLY A 133 8.47 12.99 4.39
C GLY A 133 7.86 12.51 3.06
N ASN A 134 6.53 12.41 2.98
CA ASN A 134 5.83 11.96 1.77
C ASN A 134 4.44 12.60 1.66
N TYR A 135 3.87 12.60 0.47
CA TYR A 135 2.48 12.98 0.25
C TYR A 135 1.57 11.75 0.32
N ILE A 136 0.34 11.96 0.77
CA ILE A 136 -0.72 10.96 0.81
C ILE A 136 -1.88 11.50 -0.04
N PRO A 137 -2.53 10.71 -0.90
CA PRO A 137 -3.70 11.19 -1.62
C PRO A 137 -4.81 11.54 -0.63
N GLY A 138 -5.53 12.64 -0.88
CA GLY A 138 -6.76 12.96 -0.16
C GLY A 138 -7.87 11.93 -0.41
N PRO A 139 -9.03 12.05 0.25
CA PRO A 139 -10.14 11.13 0.06
C PRO A 139 -10.55 11.05 -1.43
N PRO A 140 -11.08 9.89 -1.88
CA PRO A 140 -11.56 9.75 -3.24
C PRO A 140 -12.69 10.75 -3.50
N PRO A 141 -12.80 11.30 -4.73
CA PRO A 141 -13.94 12.13 -5.11
C PRO A 141 -15.27 11.40 -4.84
N SER A 142 -16.32 12.15 -4.49
CA SER A 142 -17.64 11.58 -4.17
C SER A 142 -18.27 10.79 -5.34
N THR A 143 -17.83 11.06 -6.57
CA THR A 143 -18.24 10.39 -7.81
C THR A 143 -17.45 9.11 -8.11
N TYR A 144 -16.38 8.84 -7.35
CA TYR A 144 -15.48 7.72 -7.61
C TYR A 144 -16.16 6.36 -7.36
N LYS A 145 -15.94 5.41 -8.27
CA LYS A 145 -16.43 4.03 -8.14
C LYS A 145 -15.26 3.06 -8.00
N PRO A 146 -15.25 2.17 -6.99
CA PRO A 146 -14.16 1.23 -6.79
C PRO A 146 -14.07 0.23 -7.95
N LEU A 147 -12.86 -0.10 -8.39
CA LEU A 147 -12.65 -0.95 -9.58
C LEU A 147 -12.67 -2.44 -9.25
N LYS A 148 -12.95 -3.34 -10.18
CA LYS A 148 -12.69 -4.78 -10.07
C LYS A 148 -11.50 -5.10 -10.96
N LYS A 149 -10.31 -5.14 -10.36
CA LYS A 149 -9.04 -5.17 -11.10
C LYS A 149 -8.54 -6.55 -11.52
N GLY A 150 -9.11 -7.62 -10.95
CA GLY A 150 -8.77 -9.00 -11.28
C GLY A 150 -7.28 -9.35 -11.26
N GLY A 151 -6.47 -8.68 -10.43
CA GLY A 151 -5.04 -8.98 -10.27
C GLY A 151 -4.17 -8.74 -11.53
N ILE A 152 -4.55 -7.82 -12.41
CA ILE A 152 -3.82 -7.56 -13.66
C ILE A 152 -2.34 -7.23 -13.42
N LEU A 153 -2.06 -6.26 -12.54
CA LEU A 153 -0.67 -5.85 -12.26
C LEU A 153 0.16 -6.99 -11.68
N ASP A 154 -0.43 -7.80 -10.79
CA ASP A 154 0.22 -8.99 -10.25
C ASP A 154 0.59 -9.99 -11.35
N THR A 155 -0.30 -10.20 -12.32
CA THR A 155 -0.08 -11.11 -13.46
C THR A 155 1.05 -10.61 -14.36
N LEU A 156 1.06 -9.30 -14.65
CA LEU A 156 2.10 -8.69 -15.48
C LEU A 156 3.47 -8.76 -14.81
N LEU A 157 3.55 -8.40 -13.54
CA LEU A 157 4.80 -8.46 -12.78
C LEU A 157 5.30 -9.90 -12.65
N LEU A 158 4.44 -10.88 -12.33
CA LEU A 158 4.84 -12.29 -12.27
C LEU A 158 5.39 -12.80 -13.60
N LYS A 159 4.78 -12.41 -14.72
CA LYS A 159 5.27 -12.76 -16.06
C LYS A 159 6.69 -12.23 -16.28
N ARG A 160 6.97 -10.97 -15.91
CA ARG A 160 8.29 -10.34 -16.07
C ARG A 160 9.33 -10.89 -15.09
N GLU A 161 8.95 -11.12 -13.85
CA GLU A 161 9.78 -11.75 -12.82
C GLU A 161 10.24 -13.15 -13.25
N ASN A 162 9.30 -13.96 -13.78
CA ASN A 162 9.59 -15.31 -14.27
C ASN A 162 10.63 -15.34 -15.40
N LEU A 163 10.67 -14.32 -16.27
CA LEU A 163 11.69 -14.22 -17.33
C LEU A 163 13.12 -14.05 -16.77
N ARG A 164 13.23 -13.66 -15.49
CA ARG A 164 14.49 -13.37 -14.78
C ARG A 164 14.74 -14.36 -13.65
N ASP A 165 14.08 -15.51 -13.73
CA ASP A 165 14.19 -16.58 -12.74
C ASP A 165 13.69 -16.24 -11.33
N VAL A 166 12.93 -15.15 -11.20
CA VAL A 166 12.30 -14.69 -9.95
C VAL A 166 10.84 -15.15 -9.93
N ASN A 167 10.31 -15.53 -8.77
CA ASN A 167 8.92 -15.99 -8.59
C ASN A 167 8.50 -17.17 -9.49
N LYS A 168 9.45 -18.03 -9.91
CA LYS A 168 9.25 -19.18 -10.83
C LYS A 168 8.06 -20.08 -10.53
N ASN A 169 7.67 -20.15 -9.26
CA ASN A 169 6.58 -21.02 -8.81
C ASN A 169 5.18 -20.46 -9.09
N GLY A 170 5.08 -19.25 -9.67
CA GLY A 170 3.82 -18.67 -10.13
C GLY A 170 2.87 -18.23 -9.02
N PHE A 171 3.34 -18.19 -7.77
CA PHE A 171 2.59 -17.65 -6.63
C PHE A 171 3.20 -16.35 -6.13
N ILE A 172 2.40 -15.56 -5.41
CA ILE A 172 2.86 -14.33 -4.78
C ILE A 172 3.04 -14.61 -3.30
N VAL A 173 4.25 -14.35 -2.79
CA VAL A 173 4.49 -14.35 -1.34
C VAL A 173 3.79 -13.14 -0.73
N LYS A 174 3.02 -13.36 0.32
CA LYS A 174 2.30 -12.33 1.08
C LYS A 174 2.77 -12.36 2.52
N PHE A 175 3.29 -11.24 2.98
CA PHE A 175 3.62 -11.05 4.40
C PHE A 175 2.37 -10.60 5.15
N ILE A 176 2.06 -11.31 6.23
CA ILE A 176 0.93 -11.06 7.12
C ILE A 176 1.50 -10.70 8.49
N GLY A 177 1.12 -9.53 9.00
CA GLY A 177 1.67 -9.04 10.27
C GLY A 177 3.14 -8.66 10.15
N PHE A 178 3.83 -8.64 11.29
CA PHE A 178 5.28 -8.43 11.32
C PHE A 178 6.03 -9.67 10.79
N VAL A 179 6.95 -9.44 9.85
CA VAL A 179 7.89 -10.45 9.36
C VAL A 179 9.29 -9.96 9.68
N SER A 180 10.06 -10.75 10.44
CA SER A 180 11.43 -10.38 10.79
C SER A 180 12.33 -10.32 9.55
N SER A 181 13.34 -9.45 9.59
CA SER A 181 14.33 -9.30 8.52
C SER A 181 14.97 -10.64 8.15
N MET A 182 15.28 -11.51 9.12
CA MET A 182 15.80 -12.85 8.84
C MET A 182 14.88 -13.70 7.94
N ILE A 183 13.56 -13.62 8.13
CA ILE A 183 12.61 -14.36 7.29
C ILE A 183 12.48 -13.69 5.92
N ALA A 184 12.41 -12.37 5.88
CA ALA A 184 12.37 -11.61 4.62
C ALA A 184 13.61 -11.86 3.76
N ASP A 185 14.82 -11.81 4.35
CA ASP A 185 16.10 -12.11 3.72
C ASP A 185 16.09 -13.51 3.08
N ARG A 186 15.55 -14.52 3.77
CA ARG A 186 15.42 -15.90 3.25
C ARG A 186 14.45 -16.02 2.08
N VAL A 187 13.35 -15.26 2.10
CA VAL A 187 12.40 -15.21 0.98
C VAL A 187 13.07 -14.59 -0.24
N VAL A 188 13.67 -13.40 -0.08
CA VAL A 188 14.30 -12.65 -1.18
C VAL A 188 15.50 -13.39 -1.78
N SER A 189 16.39 -13.93 -0.95
CA SER A 189 17.54 -14.72 -1.41
C SER A 189 17.16 -16.01 -2.14
N SER A 190 15.95 -16.53 -1.93
CA SER A 190 15.41 -17.68 -2.68
C SER A 190 14.86 -17.31 -4.07
N GLY A 191 14.99 -16.04 -4.49
CA GLY A 191 14.42 -15.53 -5.73
C GLY A 191 12.91 -15.34 -5.66
N GLN A 192 12.35 -15.14 -4.47
CA GLN A 192 10.92 -14.83 -4.30
C GLN A 192 10.75 -13.37 -3.90
N LEU A 193 9.88 -12.65 -4.62
CA LEU A 193 9.43 -11.32 -4.24
C LEU A 193 8.07 -11.41 -3.59
N PHE A 194 7.88 -10.55 -2.60
CA PHE A 194 6.68 -10.50 -1.81
C PHE A 194 5.88 -9.24 -2.12
N ASN A 195 4.61 -9.28 -1.74
CA ASN A 195 3.84 -8.08 -1.51
C ASN A 195 3.45 -8.08 -0.04
N GLU A 196 3.49 -6.92 0.57
CA GLU A 196 2.94 -6.80 1.92
C GLU A 196 1.42 -6.80 1.88
N ASN A 197 0.80 -7.47 2.85
CA ASN A 197 -0.64 -7.46 2.97
C ASN A 197 -1.12 -6.18 3.66
N LYS A 198 -2.29 -5.70 3.22
CA LYS A 198 -2.90 -4.39 3.53
C LYS A 198 -3.13 -4.10 5.01
N GLN A 199 -2.90 -5.07 5.88
CA GLN A 199 -3.31 -5.01 7.27
C GLN A 199 -2.22 -4.56 8.23
N VAL A 200 -0.99 -4.30 7.77
CA VAL A 200 -0.10 -3.51 8.60
C VAL A 200 -0.41 -2.05 8.37
N ASN A 201 -0.59 -1.32 9.45
CA ASN A 201 -0.85 0.12 9.49
C ASN A 201 0.04 0.98 8.58
N ARG A 202 1.30 0.55 8.35
CA ARG A 202 2.23 1.22 7.44
C ARG A 202 2.18 0.75 5.99
N VAL A 203 1.62 -0.43 5.70
CA VAL A 203 1.53 -0.99 4.34
C VAL A 203 0.67 -0.12 3.43
N LEU A 204 -0.28 0.63 4.00
CA LEU A 204 -1.03 1.60 3.21
C LEU A 204 -0.11 2.66 2.60
N LEU A 205 0.84 3.19 3.39
CA LEU A 205 1.78 4.22 2.97
C LEU A 205 2.99 3.65 2.22
N HIS A 206 3.45 2.48 2.62
CA HIS A 206 4.56 1.76 2.01
C HIS A 206 4.19 1.20 0.63
N GLY A 207 2.95 0.74 0.44
CA GLY A 207 2.41 0.24 -0.82
C GLY A 207 2.77 -1.23 -1.10
N SER A 208 1.75 -2.07 -1.33
CA SER A 208 1.93 -3.53 -1.57
C SER A 208 2.74 -3.91 -2.82
N TYR A 209 3.16 -2.96 -3.66
CA TYR A 209 3.87 -3.21 -4.92
C TYR A 209 5.22 -2.50 -5.00
N SER A 210 5.58 -1.64 -4.03
CA SER A 210 6.69 -0.69 -4.16
C SER A 210 8.03 -1.38 -4.43
N HIS A 211 8.37 -2.42 -3.66
CA HIS A 211 9.61 -3.18 -3.90
C HIS A 211 9.63 -3.84 -5.28
N ARG A 212 8.53 -4.49 -5.69
CA ARG A 212 8.45 -5.16 -7.00
C ARG A 212 8.56 -4.18 -8.16
N LEU A 213 7.97 -2.99 -8.03
CA LEU A 213 8.06 -1.94 -9.04
C LEU A 213 9.49 -1.36 -9.12
N LEU A 214 10.14 -1.10 -7.99
CA LEU A 214 11.53 -0.63 -8.00
C LEU A 214 12.48 -1.67 -8.62
N LEU A 215 12.28 -2.95 -8.29
CA LEU A 215 13.05 -4.05 -8.88
C LEU A 215 12.78 -4.23 -10.38
N GLU A 216 11.54 -4.02 -10.85
CA GLU A 216 11.24 -3.98 -12.29
C GLU A 216 11.99 -2.83 -12.98
N ALA A 217 12.05 -1.65 -12.35
CA ALA A 217 12.80 -0.52 -12.89
C ALA A 217 14.31 -0.82 -12.97
N PHE A 218 14.89 -1.45 -11.94
CA PHE A 218 16.27 -1.94 -12.00
C PHE A 218 16.47 -2.95 -13.12
N ALA A 219 15.56 -3.91 -13.27
CA ALA A 219 15.68 -4.92 -14.30
C ALA A 219 15.67 -4.32 -15.71
N GLN A 220 14.78 -3.35 -15.98
CA GLN A 220 14.77 -2.61 -17.23
C GLN A 220 16.07 -1.82 -17.45
N ALA A 221 16.62 -1.21 -16.41
CA ALA A 221 17.89 -0.48 -16.48
C ALA A 221 19.08 -1.41 -16.77
N ILE A 222 19.10 -2.60 -16.19
CA ILE A 222 20.09 -3.65 -16.46
C ILE A 222 19.97 -4.16 -17.90
N GLU A 223 18.75 -4.34 -18.40
CA GLU A 223 18.49 -4.77 -19.79
C GLU A 223 18.94 -3.70 -20.80
N LYS A 224 18.77 -2.42 -20.47
CA LYS A 224 19.24 -1.27 -21.27
C LYS A 224 20.74 -0.98 -21.12
N GLY A 225 21.43 -1.67 -20.19
CA GLY A 225 22.86 -1.50 -19.93
C GLY A 225 23.23 -0.26 -19.10
N GLU A 226 22.26 0.37 -18.44
CA GLU A 226 22.49 1.51 -17.54
C GLU A 226 23.00 1.09 -16.15
N ILE A 227 22.74 -0.16 -15.76
CA ILE A 227 23.31 -0.80 -14.57
C ILE A 227 24.12 -2.01 -15.05
N ASP A 228 25.43 -1.96 -14.81
CA ASP A 228 26.35 -3.03 -15.20
C ASP A 228 26.49 -4.06 -14.10
N LEU A 229 26.13 -5.31 -14.43
CA LEU A 229 26.28 -6.49 -13.60
C LEU A 229 27.41 -7.41 -14.08
N LYS A 230 28.25 -6.96 -15.02
CA LYS A 230 29.43 -7.70 -15.46
C LYS A 230 30.48 -7.73 -14.36
N LEU A 231 31.04 -8.92 -14.16
CA LEU A 231 32.11 -9.18 -13.24
C LEU A 231 33.45 -9.13 -13.98
N LYS A 232 34.54 -8.89 -13.25
CA LYS A 232 35.94 -8.97 -13.70
C LYS A 232 36.25 -10.33 -14.34
N SER A 233 35.54 -11.40 -13.92
CA SER A 233 35.64 -12.74 -14.52
C SER A 233 35.02 -12.85 -15.93
N GLY A 234 34.30 -11.82 -16.39
CA GLY A 234 33.54 -11.83 -17.65
C GLY A 234 32.14 -12.44 -17.54
N LYS A 235 31.79 -13.04 -16.38
CA LYS A 235 30.42 -13.48 -16.10
C LYS A 235 29.51 -12.27 -15.82
N LYS A 236 28.20 -12.43 -16.01
CA LYS A 236 27.18 -11.45 -15.60
C LYS A 236 26.41 -12.02 -14.42
N LEU A 237 26.26 -11.24 -13.35
CA LEU A 237 25.41 -11.59 -12.22
C LEU A 237 23.96 -11.70 -12.70
N ASP A 238 23.30 -12.82 -12.44
CA ASP A 238 21.87 -12.94 -12.69
C ASP A 238 21.04 -12.20 -11.61
N PHE A 239 19.75 -12.07 -11.85
CA PHE A 239 18.89 -11.27 -10.96
C PHE A 239 18.68 -11.95 -9.60
N VAL A 240 18.66 -13.28 -9.53
CA VAL A 240 18.51 -14.02 -8.26
C VAL A 240 19.78 -13.88 -7.42
N GLN A 241 20.94 -13.97 -8.04
CA GLN A 241 22.23 -13.71 -7.40
C GLN A 241 22.31 -12.26 -6.91
N LEU A 242 21.84 -11.28 -7.70
CA LEU A 242 21.74 -9.89 -7.26
C LEU A 242 20.88 -9.75 -6.00
N LEU A 243 19.68 -10.34 -5.97
CA LEU A 243 18.81 -10.32 -4.80
C LEU A 243 19.49 -10.94 -3.58
N SER A 244 20.20 -12.06 -3.76
CA SER A 244 20.96 -12.70 -2.70
C SER A 244 22.06 -11.79 -2.15
N VAL A 245 22.80 -11.08 -3.01
CA VAL A 245 23.82 -10.10 -2.58
C VAL A 245 23.18 -8.97 -1.77
N LEU A 246 22.05 -8.43 -2.24
CA LEU A 246 21.39 -7.29 -1.59
C LEU A 246 20.99 -7.58 -0.14
N VAL A 247 20.47 -8.77 0.15
CA VAL A 247 20.03 -9.12 1.52
C VAL A 247 21.13 -9.72 2.39
N SER A 248 22.13 -10.38 1.78
CA SER A 248 23.16 -11.10 2.54
C SER A 248 24.34 -10.21 2.96
N VAL A 249 24.67 -9.19 2.17
CA VAL A 249 25.75 -8.25 2.49
C VAL A 249 25.20 -7.13 3.34
N LYS A 250 25.85 -6.89 4.49
CA LYS A 250 25.42 -5.90 5.47
C LYS A 250 26.54 -4.91 5.75
N THR A 251 26.17 -3.69 6.14
CA THR A 251 27.12 -2.72 6.66
C THR A 251 27.58 -3.10 8.07
N LYS A 252 28.60 -2.41 8.58
CA LYS A 252 29.02 -2.51 10.00
C LYS A 252 27.92 -2.15 11.00
N ASN A 253 26.94 -1.35 10.57
CA ASN A 253 25.75 -0.99 11.36
C ASN A 253 24.60 -1.99 11.18
N PHE A 254 24.87 -3.15 10.57
CA PHE A 254 23.92 -4.24 10.31
C PHE A 254 22.80 -3.95 9.30
N GLN A 255 22.79 -2.78 8.66
CA GLN A 255 21.89 -2.49 7.54
C GLN A 255 22.34 -3.24 6.29
N SER A 256 21.45 -4.01 5.68
CA SER A 256 21.65 -4.70 4.40
C SER A 256 21.72 -3.72 3.22
N LEU A 257 22.33 -4.14 2.12
CA LEU A 257 22.30 -3.37 0.88
C LEU A 257 20.87 -3.21 0.32
N TRP A 258 19.98 -4.17 0.60
CA TRP A 258 18.55 -4.06 0.33
C TRP A 258 17.93 -2.86 1.04
N GLU A 259 18.15 -2.72 2.34
CA GLU A 259 17.67 -1.57 3.12
C GLU A 259 18.29 -0.25 2.67
N MET A 260 19.49 -0.27 2.09
CA MET A 260 20.11 0.94 1.54
C MET A 260 19.55 1.33 0.17
N ALA A 261 19.24 0.37 -0.71
CA ALA A 261 18.89 0.63 -2.10
C ALA A 261 17.38 0.59 -2.40
N VAL A 262 16.62 -0.19 -1.65
CA VAL A 262 15.22 -0.57 -1.96
C VAL A 262 14.25 -0.26 -0.83
N ASP A 263 14.71 -0.32 0.42
CA ASP A 263 13.85 -0.30 1.61
C ASP A 263 14.34 0.71 2.67
N SER A 264 14.72 1.90 2.21
CA SER A 264 15.32 2.96 3.03
C SER A 264 14.24 3.79 3.74
N ILE A 265 14.18 3.73 5.07
CA ILE A 265 13.28 4.61 5.85
C ILE A 265 13.83 6.03 5.99
N GLU A 266 15.15 6.21 5.84
CA GLU A 266 15.83 7.49 6.10
C GLU A 266 15.36 8.60 5.15
N ASP A 267 15.08 8.28 3.88
CA ASP A 267 14.62 9.29 2.91
C ASP A 267 13.23 9.83 3.24
N SER A 268 12.38 9.02 3.88
CA SER A 268 11.08 9.46 4.39
C SER A 268 11.17 10.12 5.78
N GLU A 269 12.08 9.67 6.66
CA GLU A 269 12.11 10.18 8.03
C GLU A 269 12.97 11.43 8.24
N ARG A 270 14.03 11.61 7.44
CA ARG A 270 15.08 12.62 7.66
C ARG A 270 15.13 13.74 6.65
N SER A 271 14.12 13.87 5.78
CA SER A 271 14.12 14.96 4.79
C SER A 271 14.03 16.37 5.42
N SER A 272 13.84 16.49 6.75
CA SER A 272 13.58 17.76 7.43
C SER A 272 13.77 17.65 8.94
N ASN A 273 14.21 18.74 9.60
CA ASN A 273 14.12 18.88 11.07
C ASN A 273 12.65 18.93 11.56
N ASP A 274 11.70 19.14 10.64
CA ASP A 274 10.25 19.08 10.82
C ASP A 274 9.63 18.09 9.80
N PRO A 275 9.46 16.81 10.17
CA PRO A 275 9.06 15.76 9.24
C PRO A 275 7.72 15.99 8.51
N LEU A 276 6.90 16.93 8.99
CA LEU A 276 5.60 17.27 8.40
C LEU A 276 5.66 18.51 7.47
N ASP A 277 6.81 19.18 7.38
CA ASP A 277 7.00 20.29 6.45
C ASP A 277 7.20 19.78 5.02
N SER A 278 6.11 19.79 4.25
CA SER A 278 6.03 19.36 2.86
C SER A 278 6.99 20.09 1.90
N LYS A 279 7.49 21.27 2.30
CA LYS A 279 8.48 22.03 1.51
C LYS A 279 9.88 21.41 1.56
N GLN A 280 10.13 20.55 2.52
CA GLN A 280 11.42 19.89 2.72
C GLN A 280 11.40 18.41 2.27
N PHE A 281 10.33 17.95 1.62
CA PHE A 281 10.27 16.56 1.17
C PHE A 281 11.30 16.28 0.07
N SER A 282 11.93 15.10 0.17
CA SER A 282 12.83 14.56 -0.84
C SER A 282 12.17 13.38 -1.54
N PHE A 283 12.44 13.21 -2.83
CA PHE A 283 11.75 12.25 -3.70
C PHE A 283 12.62 11.04 -4.08
N SER A 284 13.50 10.59 -3.17
CA SER A 284 14.30 9.37 -3.36
C SER A 284 13.40 8.12 -3.33
N CYS A 285 13.37 7.36 -4.44
CA CYS A 285 12.61 6.12 -4.57
C CYS A 285 13.24 4.94 -3.81
N ARG A 286 14.40 5.12 -3.16
CA ARG A 286 14.96 4.13 -2.21
C ARG A 286 14.03 3.94 -1.01
N SER A 287 13.28 4.97 -0.64
CA SER A 287 12.18 4.83 0.31
C SER A 287 10.95 4.33 -0.44
N PRO A 288 10.42 3.17 -0.09
CA PRO A 288 9.25 2.65 -0.75
C PRO A 288 7.97 3.42 -0.34
N PHE A 289 7.99 4.14 0.79
CA PHE A 289 6.96 5.14 1.14
C PHE A 289 6.94 6.31 0.15
N VAL A 290 8.13 6.83 -0.17
CA VAL A 290 8.30 7.92 -1.14
C VAL A 290 7.95 7.45 -2.55
N LEU A 291 8.41 6.27 -2.97
CA LEU A 291 8.04 5.68 -4.26
C LEU A 291 6.52 5.49 -4.38
N ASN A 292 5.88 4.91 -3.37
CA ASN A 292 4.42 4.76 -3.36
C ASN A 292 3.71 6.12 -3.43
N SER A 293 4.15 7.10 -2.64
CA SER A 293 3.66 8.48 -2.70
C SER A 293 3.79 9.08 -4.11
N LEU A 294 4.94 8.93 -4.76
CA LEU A 294 5.18 9.41 -6.13
C LEU A 294 4.20 8.77 -7.12
N LEU A 295 4.04 7.45 -7.06
CA LEU A 295 3.15 6.71 -7.96
C LEU A 295 1.67 7.05 -7.72
N LEU A 296 1.25 7.23 -6.47
CA LEU A 296 -0.13 7.56 -6.10
C LEU A 296 -0.50 9.01 -6.41
N CYS A 297 0.37 9.95 -6.07
CA CYS A 297 0.07 11.38 -6.09
C CYS A 297 0.48 12.07 -7.40
N PHE A 298 1.51 11.54 -8.08
CA PHE A 298 2.17 12.21 -9.20
C PHE A 298 2.44 11.30 -10.41
N GLY A 299 1.87 10.10 -10.45
CA GLY A 299 2.17 9.17 -11.53
C GLY A 299 1.83 9.74 -12.91
N LYS A 300 0.71 10.48 -13.07
CA LYS A 300 0.38 11.19 -14.32
C LYS A 300 1.47 12.20 -14.73
N GLU A 301 1.93 13.02 -13.79
CA GLU A 301 3.02 13.98 -14.01
C GLU A 301 4.34 13.30 -14.38
N LEU A 302 4.56 12.09 -13.87
CA LEU A 302 5.70 11.22 -14.17
C LEU A 302 5.50 10.35 -15.43
N GLU A 303 4.42 10.58 -16.19
CA GLU A 303 4.04 9.80 -17.38
C GLU A 303 3.76 8.31 -17.10
N LEU A 304 3.19 8.01 -15.93
CA LEU A 304 2.73 6.70 -15.46
C LEU A 304 1.25 6.72 -15.02
N PRO A 305 0.30 7.17 -15.88
CA PRO A 305 -1.09 7.36 -15.49
C PRO A 305 -1.82 6.05 -15.17
N ASN A 306 -1.44 4.92 -15.78
CA ASN A 306 -2.13 3.65 -15.58
C ASN A 306 -1.75 3.00 -14.25
N LEU A 307 -0.47 3.06 -13.88
CA LEU A 307 0.05 2.68 -12.57
C LEU A 307 -0.57 3.56 -11.49
N GLN A 308 -0.61 4.88 -11.68
CA GLN A 308 -1.28 5.77 -10.71
C GLN A 308 -2.72 5.35 -10.47
N THR A 309 -3.49 5.20 -11.55
CA THR A 309 -4.89 4.80 -11.48
C THR A 309 -5.07 3.47 -10.75
N TYR A 310 -4.26 2.47 -11.09
CA TYR A 310 -4.36 1.14 -10.49
C TYR A 310 -4.00 1.17 -9.00
N LEU A 311 -2.90 1.84 -8.64
CA LEU A 311 -2.40 1.89 -7.27
C LEU A 311 -3.29 2.75 -6.38
N LEU A 312 -3.82 3.87 -6.90
CA LEU A 312 -4.74 4.75 -6.18
C LEU A 312 -6.06 4.03 -5.83
N ASP A 313 -6.61 3.23 -6.74
CA ASP A 313 -7.74 2.35 -6.42
C ASP A 313 -7.41 1.32 -5.32
N SER A 314 -6.18 0.76 -5.32
CA SER A 314 -5.72 -0.15 -4.26
C SER A 314 -5.67 0.55 -2.90
N HIS A 315 -5.13 1.77 -2.88
CA HIS A 315 -5.02 2.64 -1.72
C HIS A 315 -6.40 2.97 -1.16
N TYR A 316 -7.30 3.52 -1.98
CA TYR A 316 -8.64 3.88 -1.54
C TYR A 316 -9.43 2.71 -0.98
N LYS A 317 -9.32 1.52 -1.57
CA LYS A 317 -9.94 0.32 -0.99
C LYS A 317 -9.41 -0.03 0.38
N ALA A 318 -8.09 0.02 0.56
CA ALA A 318 -7.49 -0.27 1.85
C ALA A 318 -7.89 0.79 2.89
N ALA A 319 -7.87 2.08 2.53
CA ALA A 319 -8.32 3.15 3.40
C ALA A 319 -9.82 3.06 3.74
N TYR A 320 -10.68 2.73 2.78
CA TYR A 320 -12.12 2.58 3.04
C TYR A 320 -12.47 1.35 3.87
N GLU A 321 -11.69 0.27 3.77
CA GLU A 321 -11.80 -0.85 4.72
C GLU A 321 -11.55 -0.36 6.16
N MET A 322 -10.56 0.52 6.38
CA MET A 322 -10.31 1.11 7.69
C MET A 322 -11.43 2.05 8.13
N VAL A 323 -11.91 2.92 7.24
CA VAL A 323 -13.02 3.85 7.54
C VAL A 323 -14.27 3.09 8.00
N LEU A 324 -14.66 2.04 7.27
CA LEU A 324 -15.86 1.28 7.59
C LEU A 324 -15.71 0.49 8.90
N ARG A 325 -14.53 -0.10 9.15
CA ARG A 325 -14.25 -0.76 10.45
C ARG A 325 -14.27 0.24 11.62
N SER A 326 -13.77 1.45 11.42
CA SER A 326 -13.86 2.51 12.43
C SER A 326 -15.32 2.84 12.72
N LYS A 327 -16.16 2.99 11.69
CA LYS A 327 -17.60 3.20 11.84
C LYS A 327 -18.29 2.04 12.58
N GLU A 328 -17.96 0.79 12.25
CA GLU A 328 -18.50 -0.37 12.97
C GLU A 328 -18.16 -0.34 14.47
N LYS A 329 -16.94 0.06 14.83
CA LYS A 329 -16.51 0.18 16.23
C LYS A 329 -17.19 1.33 16.95
N MET A 330 -17.33 2.48 16.30
CA MET A 330 -18.05 3.65 16.84
C MET A 330 -19.52 3.34 17.07
N ALA A 331 -20.19 2.72 16.09
CA ALA A 331 -21.59 2.32 16.19
C ALA A 331 -21.83 1.35 17.36
N LYS A 332 -20.95 0.37 17.56
CA LYS A 332 -21.00 -0.53 18.72
C LYS A 332 -20.85 0.21 20.06
N ARG A 333 -19.97 1.22 20.13
CA ARG A 333 -19.78 2.05 21.32
C ARG A 333 -21.02 2.88 21.65
N GLU A 334 -21.65 3.44 20.62
CA GLU A 334 -22.89 4.21 20.73
C GLU A 334 -24.16 3.35 20.85
N ARG A 335 -24.02 2.02 20.78
CA ARG A 335 -25.13 1.04 20.81
C ARG A 335 -26.13 1.25 19.67
N LEU A 336 -25.62 1.60 18.49
CA LEU A 336 -26.37 1.67 17.24
C LEU A 336 -26.46 0.29 16.59
N ASP A 337 -27.57 0.02 15.91
CA ASP A 337 -27.81 -1.27 15.24
C ASP A 337 -27.01 -1.38 13.93
N ASN A 338 -26.76 -0.26 13.26
CA ASN A 338 -25.98 -0.22 12.02
C ASN A 338 -25.06 1.00 11.96
N TYR A 339 -23.85 0.82 11.46
CA TYR A 339 -22.86 1.89 11.29
C TYR A 339 -23.30 2.98 10.30
N SER A 340 -24.30 2.72 9.45
CA SER A 340 -24.94 3.73 8.60
C SER A 340 -25.71 4.80 9.38
N GLN A 341 -26.01 4.56 10.66
CA GLN A 341 -26.69 5.51 11.53
C GLN A 341 -25.74 6.59 12.09
N LEU A 342 -24.42 6.41 11.95
CA LEU A 342 -23.43 7.42 12.33
C LEU A 342 -23.42 8.57 11.32
N ASP A 343 -23.72 9.78 11.79
CA ASP A 343 -23.70 11.01 11.00
C ASP A 343 -22.28 11.61 10.92
N ILE A 344 -21.33 10.80 10.45
CA ILE A 344 -19.93 11.20 10.26
C ILE A 344 -19.52 10.89 8.81
N PRO A 345 -19.09 11.89 8.02
CA PRO A 345 -18.62 11.66 6.65
C PRO A 345 -17.45 10.67 6.58
N ASN A 346 -17.42 9.84 5.54
CA ASN A 346 -16.32 8.87 5.35
C ASN A 346 -14.98 9.59 5.12
N GLU A 347 -15.03 10.75 4.47
CA GLU A 347 -13.91 11.63 4.19
C GLU A 347 -13.26 12.12 5.49
N ARG A 348 -14.07 12.46 6.51
CA ARG A 348 -13.57 12.89 7.81
C ARG A 348 -12.79 11.77 8.50
N ILE A 349 -13.35 10.56 8.53
CA ILE A 349 -12.69 9.40 9.13
C ILE A 349 -11.44 9.02 8.33
N TYR A 350 -11.49 9.10 7.00
CA TYR A 350 -10.33 8.88 6.13
C TYR A 350 -9.19 9.82 6.52
N GLU A 351 -9.48 11.12 6.66
CA GLU A 351 -8.50 12.14 7.01
C GLU A 351 -7.92 11.91 8.41
N ARG A 352 -8.73 11.53 9.39
CA ARG A 352 -8.25 11.12 10.73
C ARG A 352 -7.38 9.87 10.70
N CYS A 353 -7.69 8.90 9.84
CA CYS A 353 -6.83 7.74 9.64
C CYS A 353 -5.46 8.13 9.06
N MET A 354 -5.43 9.02 8.05
CA MET A 354 -4.17 9.49 7.47
C MET A 354 -3.39 10.37 8.44
N GLU A 355 -4.07 11.18 9.24
CA GLU A 355 -3.49 11.96 10.34
C GLU A 355 -2.77 11.07 11.34
N TYR A 356 -3.48 10.04 11.82
CA TYR A 356 -2.93 9.07 12.74
C TYR A 356 -1.64 8.44 12.18
N PHE A 357 -1.63 8.01 10.92
CA PHE A 357 -0.44 7.42 10.34
C PHE A 357 0.72 8.40 10.15
N SER A 358 0.41 9.65 9.83
CA SER A 358 1.42 10.68 9.57
C SER A 358 2.10 11.18 10.86
N THR A 359 1.43 11.07 11.99
CA THR A 359 1.86 11.66 13.28
C THR A 359 2.37 10.66 14.31
N MET A 360 2.17 9.36 14.11
CA MET A 360 2.73 8.31 14.97
C MET A 360 4.28 8.34 14.88
N THR A 361 4.90 9.00 15.85
CA THR A 361 6.33 9.36 15.91
C THR A 361 7.26 8.18 16.19
N GLU A 362 6.75 7.07 16.70
CA GLU A 362 7.54 5.89 17.02
C GLU A 362 7.65 4.97 15.78
N SER A 363 8.81 5.08 15.12
CA SER A 363 9.46 4.03 14.32
C SER A 363 8.88 3.73 12.94
N TYR A 364 9.14 4.44 11.81
CA TYR A 364 8.80 3.89 10.47
C TYR A 364 9.34 2.44 10.28
N GLY A 365 10.39 2.07 11.01
CA GLY A 365 11.01 0.73 11.03
C GLY A 365 10.24 -0.41 11.71
N GLU A 366 9.25 -0.15 12.58
CA GLU A 366 8.49 -1.24 13.26
C GLU A 366 7.14 -1.51 12.60
N VAL A 367 7.12 -2.45 11.65
CA VAL A 367 5.90 -3.02 11.07
C VAL A 367 5.13 -3.77 12.18
N GLY A 368 3.88 -3.42 12.47
CA GLY A 368 3.01 -4.25 13.33
C GLY A 368 2.38 -3.61 14.58
N GLY A 369 2.41 -2.27 14.75
CA GLY A 369 1.65 -1.63 15.84
C GLY A 369 0.15 -1.93 15.72
N ILE A 370 -0.58 -2.09 16.83
CA ILE A 370 -2.05 -2.24 16.84
C ILE A 370 -2.66 -0.85 16.62
N THR A 371 -3.45 -0.64 15.56
CA THR A 371 -4.29 0.56 15.43
C THR A 371 -5.72 0.28 15.83
N PRO A 372 -6.50 1.33 16.11
CA PRO A 372 -7.94 1.23 16.30
C PRO A 372 -8.69 0.54 15.15
N PHE A 373 -8.10 0.36 13.96
CA PHE A 373 -8.77 -0.16 12.75
C PHE A 373 -8.01 -1.31 12.05
N THR A 374 -6.94 -1.85 12.66
CA THR A 374 -6.32 -3.11 12.22
C THR A 374 -7.27 -4.29 12.43
N ILE A 375 -7.24 -5.27 11.53
CA ILE A 375 -7.86 -6.59 11.76
C ILE A 375 -6.86 -7.44 12.57
N ASP A 376 -7.40 -8.34 13.39
CA ASP A 376 -6.58 -9.30 14.13
C ASP A 376 -5.82 -10.23 13.17
N GLU A 377 -4.53 -10.45 13.43
CA GLU A 377 -3.71 -11.31 12.57
C GLU A 377 -4.32 -12.72 12.41
N LEU A 378 -4.96 -13.27 13.44
CA LEU A 378 -5.57 -14.60 13.40
C LEU A 378 -6.74 -14.67 12.40
N ASP A 379 -7.56 -13.61 12.33
CA ASP A 379 -8.65 -13.52 11.36
C ASP A 379 -8.11 -13.56 9.92
N MET A 380 -6.95 -12.94 9.66
CA MET A 380 -6.29 -13.04 8.36
C MET A 380 -5.79 -14.44 8.04
N LEU A 381 -5.18 -15.10 9.02
CA LEU A 381 -4.61 -16.43 8.84
C LEU A 381 -5.68 -17.48 8.56
N SER A 382 -6.94 -17.19 8.90
CA SER A 382 -8.12 -18.02 8.61
C SER A 382 -8.70 -17.83 7.20
N ASP A 383 -8.23 -16.84 6.43
CA ASP A 383 -8.72 -16.56 5.08
C ASP A 383 -8.29 -17.66 4.08
N SER A 384 -9.28 -18.39 3.58
CA SER A 384 -9.13 -19.49 2.61
C SER A 384 -8.38 -19.16 1.31
N ARG A 385 -8.21 -17.87 0.98
CA ARG A 385 -7.45 -17.43 -0.20
C ARG A 385 -5.94 -17.52 -0.03
N TYR A 386 -5.47 -17.74 1.21
CA TYR A 386 -4.07 -17.82 1.56
C TYR A 386 -3.69 -19.23 1.95
N MET A 387 -2.57 -19.71 1.40
CA MET A 387 -1.98 -20.99 1.80
C MET A 387 -0.85 -20.77 2.78
N SER A 388 -0.67 -21.71 3.71
CA SER A 388 0.49 -21.75 4.59
C SER A 388 1.77 -21.81 3.77
N SER A 389 2.84 -21.20 4.27
CA SER A 389 4.16 -21.28 3.66
C SER A 389 5.15 -22.02 4.55
N PHE A 390 6.22 -22.52 3.96
CA PHE A 390 7.30 -23.17 4.68
C PHE A 390 8.25 -22.17 5.38
N TRP A 391 8.19 -20.87 5.06
CA TRP A 391 9.02 -19.84 5.68
C TRP A 391 8.53 -19.43 7.07
N GLY A 392 7.27 -19.71 7.40
CA GLY A 392 6.73 -19.46 8.74
C GLY A 392 5.25 -19.06 8.75
N PRO A 393 4.67 -18.89 9.95
CA PRO A 393 3.25 -18.59 10.13
C PRO A 393 2.84 -17.21 9.58
N SER A 394 3.72 -16.22 9.65
CA SER A 394 3.48 -14.85 9.15
C SER A 394 3.71 -14.70 7.63
N VAL A 395 4.12 -15.78 6.96
CA VAL A 395 4.32 -15.79 5.50
C VAL A 395 3.27 -16.70 4.87
N ARG A 396 2.53 -16.15 3.90
CA ARG A 396 1.49 -16.86 3.16
C ARG A 396 1.78 -16.84 1.67
N MET A 397 1.28 -17.86 0.98
CA MET A 397 1.29 -17.90 -0.48
C MET A 397 -0.12 -17.59 -0.98
N LYS A 398 -0.22 -16.61 -1.86
CA LYS A 398 -1.47 -16.32 -2.58
C LYS A 398 -1.33 -16.82 -4.00
N ILE A 399 -2.12 -17.82 -4.35
CA ILE A 399 -2.24 -18.28 -5.74
C ILE A 399 -3.13 -17.27 -6.47
N SER A 400 -2.58 -16.65 -7.51
CA SER A 400 -3.34 -15.76 -8.39
C SER A 400 -4.43 -16.57 -9.09
N SER A 401 -5.70 -16.34 -8.75
CA SER A 401 -6.81 -16.95 -9.48
C SER A 401 -7.00 -16.24 -10.83
N SER A 402 -6.95 -17.00 -11.92
CA SER A 402 -7.12 -16.51 -13.29
C SER A 402 -8.54 -16.04 -13.61
N GLN A 403 -9.51 -16.32 -12.74
CA GLN A 403 -10.93 -16.02 -12.92
C GLN A 403 -11.45 -15.06 -11.85
N GLN A 404 -10.93 -13.84 -11.83
CA GLN A 404 -11.53 -12.76 -11.03
C GLN A 404 -12.36 -11.86 -11.95
N GLN A 405 -13.61 -11.60 -11.57
CA GLN A 405 -14.47 -10.66 -12.28
C GLN A 405 -13.79 -9.29 -12.40
N THR A 406 -13.90 -8.68 -13.57
CA THR A 406 -13.42 -7.32 -13.86
C THR A 406 -14.59 -6.34 -14.00
N GLY A 407 -14.31 -5.03 -14.00
CA GLY A 407 -15.33 -3.99 -14.11
C GLY A 407 -15.33 -3.06 -12.91
N ASN A 408 -16.50 -2.72 -12.37
CA ASN A 408 -16.66 -1.78 -11.25
C ASN A 408 -17.54 -2.38 -10.13
N TYR A 409 -17.31 -1.93 -8.90
CA TYR A 409 -18.27 -2.05 -7.81
C TYR A 409 -19.32 -0.95 -7.93
N THR A 410 -20.53 -1.19 -7.41
CA THR A 410 -21.62 -0.19 -7.46
C THR A 410 -21.42 0.91 -6.43
N SER A 411 -20.79 0.60 -5.30
CA SER A 411 -20.46 1.51 -4.20
C SER A 411 -19.31 0.98 -3.32
N TRP A 412 -18.77 1.83 -2.43
CA TRP A 412 -17.83 1.40 -1.39
C TRP A 412 -18.41 0.32 -0.46
N ALA A 413 -19.70 0.41 -0.12
CA ALA A 413 -20.39 -0.61 0.67
C ALA A 413 -20.42 -1.96 -0.06
N SER A 414 -20.74 -1.97 -1.36
CA SER A 414 -20.74 -3.20 -2.16
C SER A 414 -19.35 -3.83 -2.27
N PHE A 415 -18.30 -3.01 -2.31
CA PHE A 415 -16.92 -3.50 -2.25
C PHE A 415 -16.63 -4.15 -0.90
N PHE A 416 -16.97 -3.49 0.20
CA PHE A 416 -16.73 -4.01 1.55
C PHE A 416 -17.49 -5.31 1.81
N GLN A 417 -18.78 -5.37 1.46
CA GLN A 417 -19.61 -6.57 1.57
C GLN A 417 -19.08 -7.73 0.72
N SER A 418 -18.48 -7.48 -0.45
CA SER A 418 -17.86 -8.54 -1.27
C SER A 418 -16.66 -9.23 -0.61
N LYS A 419 -16.15 -8.66 0.50
CA LYS A 419 -15.05 -9.23 1.30
C LYS A 419 -15.54 -9.94 2.56
N SER A 420 -16.75 -9.63 3.02
CA SER A 420 -17.34 -10.23 4.21
C SER A 420 -18.09 -11.51 3.85
N PRO A 421 -17.92 -12.62 4.59
CA PRO A 421 -18.74 -13.82 4.42
C PRO A 421 -20.18 -13.65 4.93
N ILE A 422 -20.53 -12.49 5.48
CA ILE A 422 -21.83 -12.19 6.07
C ILE A 422 -22.58 -11.22 5.16
N GLU A 423 -23.65 -11.69 4.54
CA GLU A 423 -24.60 -10.84 3.83
C GLU A 423 -25.39 -9.98 4.84
N GLU A 424 -25.30 -8.66 4.74
CA GLU A 424 -26.25 -7.79 5.44
C GLU A 424 -27.62 -7.94 4.79
N HIS A 425 -28.62 -8.36 5.57
CA HIS A 425 -30.01 -8.24 5.17
C HIS A 425 -30.39 -6.76 5.10
N VAL A 426 -30.30 -6.20 3.90
CA VAL A 426 -30.93 -4.91 3.59
C VAL A 426 -32.45 -5.09 3.75
N SER A 427 -33.01 -4.54 4.83
CA SER A 427 -34.45 -4.48 5.06
C SER A 427 -35.11 -3.68 3.94
N SER A 428 -35.55 -4.39 2.91
CA SER A 428 -36.39 -3.85 1.85
C SER A 428 -37.85 -4.04 2.25
N LYS A 429 -38.43 -3.02 2.89
CA LYS A 429 -39.79 -2.49 2.65
C LYS A 429 -40.26 -1.59 3.79
N SER A 430 -40.19 -0.27 3.56
CA SER A 430 -41.27 0.61 4.00
C SER A 430 -42.53 0.21 3.22
N LYS A 431 -43.32 -0.71 3.79
CA LYS A 431 -44.73 -0.85 3.43
C LYS A 431 -45.52 -0.02 4.42
N LYS A 432 -46.07 1.08 3.89
CA LYS A 432 -47.13 1.91 4.44
C LYS A 432 -47.98 1.17 5.48
N HIS A 433 -48.03 1.72 6.69
CA HIS A 433 -49.17 1.53 7.58
C HIS A 433 -50.42 2.11 6.90
N GLU A 434 -51.23 1.25 6.31
CA GLU A 434 -52.68 1.46 6.28
C GLU A 434 -53.25 0.69 7.46
N SER A 435 -53.82 1.43 8.41
CA SER A 435 -54.50 0.92 9.58
C SER A 435 -55.77 0.15 9.17
N PRO A 436 -55.98 -1.09 9.61
CA PRO A 436 -57.31 -1.67 9.63
C PRO A 436 -58.07 -1.14 10.85
N LYS A 437 -59.29 -0.69 10.60
CA LYS A 437 -60.29 -0.27 11.58
C LYS A 437 -60.49 -1.36 12.63
N SER A 438 -60.58 -0.92 13.89
CA SER A 438 -61.08 -1.68 15.02
C SER A 438 -62.52 -2.13 14.78
N GLU A 439 -62.73 -3.44 14.70
CA GLU A 439 -64.01 -4.06 15.00
C GLU A 439 -63.87 -4.92 16.26
N LYS A 440 -64.98 -5.00 16.98
CA LYS A 440 -65.16 -5.35 18.39
C LYS A 440 -65.09 -6.86 18.61
N GLU A 441 -64.79 -7.25 19.85
CA GLU A 441 -65.26 -8.46 20.56
C GLU A 441 -64.72 -8.29 22.01
N ASP A 442 -65.48 -7.68 22.93
CA ASP A 442 -66.51 -8.28 23.80
C ASP A 442 -66.08 -9.63 24.40
N ASP A 443 -65.58 -9.52 25.64
CA ASP A 443 -65.50 -10.59 26.63
C ASP A 443 -66.89 -11.19 26.88
N ASP A 444 -67.03 -12.52 26.85
CA ASP A 444 -67.83 -13.24 27.85
C ASP A 444 -67.60 -14.77 27.85
N GLU A 445 -67.36 -15.25 29.07
CA GLU A 445 -67.62 -16.56 29.68
C GLU A 445 -67.62 -17.88 28.87
N GLN A 446 -66.84 -18.88 29.35
CA GLN A 446 -67.45 -20.03 30.04
C GLN A 446 -66.46 -20.93 30.81
N PHE A 447 -66.94 -21.33 31.99
CA PHE A 447 -66.31 -22.12 33.04
C PHE A 447 -66.56 -23.65 32.88
N LYS A 448 -65.67 -24.44 33.51
CA LYS A 448 -65.85 -25.83 34.07
C LYS A 448 -65.70 -27.00 33.06
N LYS A 449 -65.09 -28.16 33.38
CA LYS A 449 -64.73 -28.83 34.65
C LYS A 449 -63.91 -30.12 34.34
N ARG A 450 -62.94 -30.44 35.24
CA ARG A 450 -62.64 -31.79 35.83
C ARG A 450 -62.12 -32.91 34.88
N LYS A 451 -61.20 -33.83 35.23
CA LYS A 451 -60.41 -34.22 36.42
C LYS A 451 -59.64 -35.50 35.95
N ILE A 452 -58.38 -35.80 36.30
CA ILE A 452 -57.96 -36.84 37.26
C ILE A 452 -56.48 -37.21 36.99
N ASN A 453 -55.68 -37.18 38.06
CA ASN A 453 -54.33 -37.72 38.29
C ASN A 453 -54.39 -39.27 38.48
N PRO A 454 -53.36 -40.02 38.92
CA PRO A 454 -51.91 -39.81 38.97
C PRO A 454 -51.09 -41.05 38.51
N GLN A 455 -49.76 -40.92 38.40
CA GLN A 455 -48.81 -41.53 39.34
C GLN A 455 -47.49 -40.75 39.31
#